data_AF-A0AAE0IMI5-F1
#
_entry.id   AF-A0AAE0IMI5-F1
#
_cell.length_a   1.000
_cell.length_b   1.000
_cell.length_c   1.000
_cell.angle_alpha   90.00
_cell.angle_beta   90.00
_cell.angle_gamma   90.00
#
_symmetry.space_group_name_H-M   'P 1'
#
loop_
_entity.id
_entity.type
_entity.pdbx_description
1 polymer ?
#
loop_
_entity_poly.entity_id
_entity_poly.type
_entity_poly.pdbx_seq_one_letter_code
_entity_poly.pdbx_strand_id
1 'polypeptide(L)' 'MPSQIASPIPISASRRNLALVTSQDLFASINATLNSKTGQLVTPNHTIRENDYAVPAPPPPSPVSYGGHWPASLRR' A
#
# COMPACT_ATOMS: atom_id res chain seq x y z
N MET A 1 48.23 43.34 -13.13
CA MET A 1 48.32 41.94 -12.65
C MET A 1 46.94 41.31 -12.84
N PRO A 2 46.72 40.37 -13.79
CA PRO A 2 45.41 39.75 -13.93
C PRO A 2 45.25 38.65 -12.86
N SER A 3 44.13 38.71 -12.13
CA SER A 3 43.76 37.75 -11.10
C SER A 3 43.18 36.47 -11.72
N GLN A 4 43.79 35.30 -11.47
CA GLN A 4 43.20 34.02 -11.81
C GLN A 4 42.13 33.65 -10.77
N ILE A 5 40.88 33.55 -11.22
CA ILE A 5 39.78 32.99 -10.44
C ILE A 5 39.70 31.51 -10.81
N ALA A 6 40.09 30.63 -9.90
CA ALA A 6 39.97 29.18 -10.08
C ALA A 6 38.50 28.77 -9.97
N SER A 7 37.94 28.15 -11.01
CA SER A 7 36.59 27.56 -10.98
C SER A 7 36.66 26.09 -10.55
N PRO A 8 35.69 25.61 -9.75
CA PRO A 8 35.67 24.22 -9.31
C PRO A 8 35.37 23.27 -10.48
N ILE A 9 36.07 22.13 -10.50
CA ILE A 9 35.87 21.07 -11.49
C ILE A 9 34.60 20.28 -11.12
N PRO A 10 33.63 20.12 -12.03
CA PRO A 10 32.42 19.34 -11.77
C PRO A 10 32.75 17.85 -11.61
N ILE A 11 32.41 17.28 -10.46
CA ILE A 11 32.55 15.85 -10.18
C ILE A 11 31.29 15.14 -10.67
N SER A 12 31.42 14.25 -11.66
CA SER A 12 30.34 13.39 -12.11
C SER A 12 29.92 12.42 -10.99
N ALA A 13 28.65 12.45 -10.60
CA ALA A 13 28.10 11.51 -9.63
C ALA A 13 28.09 10.10 -10.24
N SER A 14 28.91 9.19 -9.69
CA SER A 14 28.93 7.78 -10.08
C SER A 14 27.60 7.11 -9.71
N ARG A 15 26.66 7.05 -10.65
CA ARG A 15 25.38 6.34 -10.48
C ARG A 15 25.60 4.85 -10.66
N ARG A 16 26.16 4.17 -9.66
CA ARG A 16 26.50 2.74 -9.75
C ARG A 16 25.30 1.79 -9.96
N ASN A 17 24.06 2.25 -9.86
CA ASN A 17 22.86 1.38 -9.96
C ASN A 17 21.63 2.06 -10.60
N LEU A 18 21.77 3.14 -11.39
CA LEU A 18 20.62 3.63 -12.16
C LEU A 18 20.53 2.84 -13.47
N ALA A 19 19.74 1.77 -13.46
CA ALA A 19 19.23 1.20 -14.69
C ALA A 19 18.34 2.26 -15.37
N LEU A 20 18.76 2.76 -16.54
CA LEU A 20 17.88 3.54 -17.39
C LEU A 20 16.77 2.61 -17.85
N VAL A 21 15.56 2.82 -17.35
CA VAL A 21 14.38 2.13 -17.87
C VAL A 21 14.15 2.64 -19.28
N THR A 22 14.40 1.78 -20.27
CA THR A 22 14.15 2.11 -21.67
C THR A 22 12.72 1.78 -22.06
N SER A 23 12.22 2.36 -23.16
CA SER A 23 10.91 1.96 -23.70
C SER A 23 10.84 0.45 -23.97
N GLN A 24 11.96 -0.17 -24.35
CA GLN A 24 12.05 -1.60 -24.58
C GLN A 24 11.82 -2.41 -23.28
N ASP A 25 12.38 -1.96 -22.15
CA ASP A 25 12.16 -2.59 -20.85
C ASP A 25 10.71 -2.45 -20.38
N LEU A 26 10.08 -1.31 -20.67
CA LEU A 26 8.66 -1.10 -20.41
C LEU A 26 7.80 -2.09 -21.20
N PHE A 27 8.00 -2.20 -22.52
CA PHE A 27 7.26 -3.15 -23.35
C PHE A 27 7.52 -4.61 -22.94
N ALA A 28 8.76 -4.95 -22.58
CA ALA A 28 9.10 -6.28 -22.07
C ALA A 28 8.37 -6.60 -20.76
N SER A 29 8.28 -5.65 -19.82
CA SER A 29 7.57 -5.83 -18.56
C SER A 29 6.06 -6.02 -18.74
N ILE A 30 5.44 -5.27 -19.67
CA ILE A 30 4.02 -5.39 -20.00
C ILE A 30 3.75 -6.74 -20.65
N ASN A 31 4.57 -7.16 -21.62
CA ASN A 31 4.44 -8.45 -22.27
C ASN A 31 4.62 -9.62 -21.30
N ALA A 32 5.59 -9.54 -20.38
CA ALA A 32 5.77 -10.54 -19.33
C ALA A 32 4.52 -10.65 -18.43
N THR A 33 3.95 -9.50 -18.06
CA THR A 33 2.73 -9.45 -17.24
C THR A 33 1.52 -10.03 -17.96
N LEU A 34 1.32 -9.69 -19.24
CA LEU A 34 0.23 -10.24 -20.06
C LEU A 34 0.37 -11.74 -20.31
N ASN A 35 1.60 -12.21 -20.58
CA ASN A 35 1.88 -13.63 -20.80
C ASN A 35 1.67 -14.45 -19.51
N SER A 36 2.03 -13.90 -18.35
CA SER A 36 1.78 -14.53 -17.04
C SER A 36 0.28 -14.62 -16.68
N LYS A 37 -0.57 -13.85 -17.36
CA LYS A 37 -2.01 -13.73 -17.09
C LYS A 37 -2.88 -14.59 -18.02
N THR A 38 -2.28 -15.45 -18.84
CA THR A 38 -3.02 -16.36 -19.74
C THR A 38 -3.88 -17.39 -19.01
N GLY A 39 -3.70 -17.57 -17.69
CA GLY A 39 -4.49 -18.51 -16.86
C GLY A 39 -5.33 -17.89 -15.73
N GLN A 40 -5.20 -16.59 -15.45
CA GLN A 40 -6.00 -15.93 -14.41
C GLN A 40 -6.53 -14.59 -14.90
N LEU A 41 -7.82 -14.56 -15.21
CA LEU A 41 -8.58 -13.32 -15.28
C LEU A 41 -8.38 -12.54 -13.96
N VAL A 42 -7.91 -11.28 -14.06
CA VAL A 42 -7.71 -10.37 -12.89
C VAL A 42 -9.03 -9.82 -12.37
N THR A 43 -10.13 -10.03 -13.08
CA THR A 43 -11.44 -10.01 -12.46
C THR A 43 -11.54 -11.24 -11.57
N PRO A 44 -11.73 -11.12 -10.25
CA PRO A 44 -12.08 -12.29 -9.46
C PRO A 44 -13.24 -12.98 -10.18
N ASN A 45 -13.09 -14.28 -10.47
CA ASN A 45 -14.17 -15.13 -10.98
C ASN A 45 -15.19 -15.37 -9.86
N HIS A 46 -15.61 -14.29 -9.23
CA HIS A 46 -16.77 -14.25 -8.38
C HIS A 46 -17.83 -13.56 -9.22
N THR A 47 -18.71 -14.37 -9.81
CA THR A 47 -19.97 -13.85 -10.33
C THR A 47 -20.65 -13.13 -9.18
N ILE A 48 -20.79 -11.81 -9.28
CA ILE A 48 -21.53 -11.01 -8.30
C ILE A 48 -22.93 -11.63 -8.17
N ARG A 49 -23.23 -12.18 -7.00
CA ARG A 49 -24.54 -12.71 -6.64
C ARG A 49 -25.34 -11.67 -5.87
N GLU A 50 -26.65 -11.82 -5.90
CA GLU A 50 -27.60 -10.88 -5.29
C GLU A 50 -27.34 -10.66 -3.79
N ASN A 51 -26.76 -11.65 -3.11
CA ASN A 51 -26.50 -11.62 -1.67
C ASN A 51 -25.10 -11.13 -1.27
N ASP A 52 -24.19 -10.89 -2.23
CA ASP A 52 -22.80 -10.50 -1.91
C ASP A 52 -22.70 -9.13 -1.23
N TYR A 53 -23.73 -8.30 -1.45
CA TYR A 53 -23.88 -6.97 -0.85
C TYR A 53 -24.98 -6.92 0.22
N ALA A 54 -25.46 -8.07 0.70
CA ALA A 54 -26.40 -8.10 1.80
C ALA A 54 -25.74 -7.55 3.06
N VAL A 55 -26.38 -6.56 3.68
CA VAL A 55 -25.90 -5.98 4.94
C VAL A 55 -26.02 -7.06 6.02
N PRO A 56 -24.93 -7.41 6.74
CA PRO A 56 -25.01 -8.40 7.81
C PRO A 56 -25.95 -7.89 8.91
N ALA A 57 -26.54 -8.82 9.66
CA ALA A 57 -27.34 -8.46 10.82
C ALA A 57 -26.52 -7.57 11.78
N PRO A 58 -27.14 -6.55 12.40
CA PRO A 58 -26.45 -5.71 13.37
C PRO A 58 -25.90 -6.56 14.53
N PRO A 59 -24.80 -6.14 15.16
CA PRO A 59 -24.28 -6.83 16.33
C PRO A 59 -25.33 -6.85 17.46
N PRO A 60 -25.34 -7.88 18.31
CA PRO A 60 -26.22 -7.91 19.46
C PRO A 60 -25.90 -6.75 20.42
N PRO A 61 -26.89 -6.27 21.21
CA PRO A 61 -26.64 -5.25 22.22
C PRO A 61 -25.59 -5.74 23.22
N SER A 62 -24.73 -4.83 23.67
CA SER A 62 -23.75 -5.16 24.71
C SER A 62 -24.45 -5.62 25.99
N PRO A 63 -23.93 -6.62 26.72
CA PRO A 63 -24.50 -7.04 27.99
C PRO A 63 -24.58 -5.88 28.99
N VAL A 64 -25.76 -5.68 29.58
CA VAL A 64 -25.93 -4.73 30.69
C VAL A 64 -25.34 -5.36 31.95
N SER A 65 -24.26 -4.78 32.47
CA SER A 65 -23.73 -5.17 33.79
C SER A 65 -24.60 -4.55 34.87
N TYR A 66 -25.41 -5.34 35.57
CA TYR A 66 -26.22 -4.88 36.72
C TYR A 66 -25.39 -4.54 37.98
N GLY A 67 -24.07 -4.41 37.88
CA GLY A 67 -23.13 -4.39 39.02
C GLY A 67 -22.37 -3.07 39.22
N GLY A 68 -23.05 -1.92 39.12
CA GLY A 68 -22.42 -0.59 39.19
C GLY A 68 -22.89 0.33 40.32
N HIS A 69 -23.26 -0.18 41.50
CA HIS A 69 -23.67 0.69 42.61
C HIS A 69 -23.29 0.19 44.02
N TRP A 70 -22.15 -0.47 44.21
CA TRP A 70 -21.62 -0.60 45.58
C TRP A 70 -20.62 0.52 45.82
N PRO A 71 -20.87 1.48 46.75
CA PRO A 71 -19.80 2.34 47.23
C PRO A 71 -18.83 1.46 48.02
N ALA A 72 -17.77 1.00 47.36
CA ALA A 72 -16.66 0.34 48.01
C ALA A 72 -15.96 1.36 48.92
N SER A 73 -16.08 1.11 50.23
CA SER A 73 -15.29 1.65 51.34
C SER A 73 -15.50 3.12 51.75
N LEU A 74 -16.39 3.32 52.72
CA LEU A 74 -16.18 4.33 53.76
C LEU A 74 -15.25 3.69 54.82
N ARG A 75 -13.93 3.81 54.67
CA ARG A 75 -12.98 3.50 55.76
C ARG A 75 -13.04 4.64 56.77
N ARG A 76 -13.40 4.35 58.01
CA ARG A 76 -13.22 5.20 59.19
C ARG A 76 -12.32 4.46 60.18
#